data_AF-A0A0L0CD46-F1
#
_entry.id   AF-A0A0L0CD46-F1
#
_cell.length_a   1.000
_cell.length_b   1.000
_cell.length_c   1.000
_cell.angle_alpha   90.00
_cell.angle_beta   90.00
_cell.angle_gamma   90.00
#
_symmetry.space_group_name_H-M   'P 1'
#
loop_
_entity.id
_entity.type
_entity.pdbx_description
1 polymer ?
#
loop_
_entity_poly.entity_id
_entity_poly.type
_entity_poly.pdbx_seq_one_letter_code
_entity_poly.pdbx_strand_id
1 'polypeptide(L)'
;NCENFDDDVVHLHLFGQIENVKRSLEIVNNRLDMLNKRTVTSNEEKIEKPQKLLKSIFDIRFDPLPKDCTSINPPSTCAEATKCTRTSGIYSITDYRFSNQTFNVYCDYNSYEGDWLYILTRNDGTENFNRPWTDYVQGFGNVAGEFWLGLEKLYALTNYYGPQELNVHIEDFDGNAKFARYDNFVIGNATERYKLKSLGRYYGTAGDSLSRQLGRAFTTYDSDAKLWPTDCAKYRKGGYWYADCSDANPTGRYLRGNFTSDYNGCFWTAPGKRLYSVKTFIFMIRRKKARAESCDLEEFYKYFFGHIESVKKSVEILNARLDIITDRHLEAIVQTPNSEKPLDPVPYIPKPIFDIRYDDTPKHCAATKLPSNCAEATHCIRSSGIYNITVKRYNDQTFQAFCDKHNFEGDWLYILKRVDGSEYFNRPWSDYVKGFGNVGGEYWLGLEHLHALTNYNGPQELNVYMENFEGRQVFARYDNFVVGNASENYRLKSLGRYWGTAGDSMFNQLGCQFSTYDFDNDQSKETNCAAARKGGFWFKDCAKANPTGLYLRGKYTKLYEGAYWRTFGGENYSQKTIIFMIRRQTSVKYL
;
A
#
# COMPACT_ATOMS: atom_id res chain seq x y z
N ASN A 1 -20.39 10.78 -30.30
CA ASN A 1 -21.14 11.44 -31.38
C ASN A 1 -22.53 11.79 -30.86
N CYS A 2 -22.68 13.01 -30.33
CA CYS A 2 -23.91 13.77 -30.43
C CYS A 2 -23.57 14.90 -31.40
N GLU A 3 -23.52 14.60 -32.70
CA GLU A 3 -23.45 15.67 -33.69
C GLU A 3 -24.83 16.32 -33.72
N ASN A 4 -24.89 17.63 -33.45
CA ASN A 4 -26.06 18.52 -33.42
C ASN A 4 -26.74 18.77 -32.05
N PHE A 5 -25.96 19.12 -31.03
CA PHE A 5 -26.45 20.04 -30.01
C PHE A 5 -25.52 21.25 -29.95
N ASP A 6 -26.09 22.44 -29.74
CA ASP A 6 -25.37 23.70 -29.67
C ASP A 6 -24.48 23.70 -28.42
N ASP A 7 -23.28 23.13 -28.59
CA ASP A 7 -22.28 22.87 -27.56
C ASP A 7 -21.94 24.13 -26.76
N ASP A 8 -22.10 25.31 -27.36
CA ASP A 8 -21.71 26.59 -26.78
C ASP A 8 -22.57 26.97 -25.56
N VAL A 9 -23.89 26.70 -25.57
CA VAL A 9 -24.78 27.09 -24.45
C VAL A 9 -24.59 26.19 -23.24
N VAL A 10 -24.42 24.90 -23.47
CA VAL A 10 -24.16 23.91 -22.40
C VAL A 10 -22.75 24.08 -21.86
N HIS A 11 -21.75 24.31 -22.71
CA HIS A 11 -20.41 24.67 -22.26
C HIS A 11 -20.41 25.98 -21.46
N LEU A 12 -21.09 27.04 -21.91
CA LEU A 12 -21.16 28.31 -21.19
C LEU A 12 -21.81 28.17 -19.81
N HIS A 13 -22.87 27.38 -19.69
CA HIS A 13 -23.53 27.14 -18.39
C HIS A 13 -22.67 26.26 -17.47
N LEU A 14 -22.04 25.20 -17.98
CA LEU A 14 -21.10 24.37 -17.23
C LEU A 14 -19.85 25.16 -16.79
N PHE A 15 -19.27 25.96 -17.68
CA PHE A 15 -18.17 26.87 -17.36
C PHE A 15 -18.59 27.87 -16.27
N GLY A 16 -19.80 28.44 -16.36
CA GLY A 16 -20.33 29.34 -15.34
C GLY A 16 -20.44 28.70 -13.95
N GLN A 17 -20.95 27.47 -13.86
CA GLN A 17 -21.06 26.75 -12.58
C GLN A 17 -19.68 26.32 -12.04
N ILE A 18 -18.78 25.86 -12.90
CA ILE A 18 -17.39 25.51 -12.53
C ILE A 18 -16.62 26.76 -12.06
N GLU A 19 -16.76 27.89 -12.74
CA GLU A 19 -16.14 29.15 -12.33
C GLU A 19 -16.71 29.68 -11.00
N ASN A 20 -18.01 29.50 -10.74
CA ASN A 20 -18.60 29.84 -9.44
C ASN A 20 -18.02 28.99 -8.29
N VAL A 21 -17.82 27.69 -8.52
CA VAL A 21 -17.19 26.79 -7.54
C VAL A 21 -15.71 27.14 -7.35
N LYS A 22 -14.96 27.41 -8.43
CA LYS A 22 -13.57 27.86 -8.36
C LYS A 22 -13.44 29.16 -7.57
N ARG A 23 -14.29 30.14 -7.85
CA ARG A 23 -14.32 31.44 -7.15
C ARG A 23 -14.64 31.27 -5.67
N SER A 24 -15.56 30.36 -5.33
CA SER A 24 -15.87 30.04 -3.94
C SER A 24 -14.70 29.35 -3.22
N LEU A 25 -13.98 28.46 -3.91
CA LEU A 25 -12.74 27.84 -3.40
C LEU A 25 -11.62 28.86 -3.21
N GLU A 26 -11.49 29.82 -4.13
CA GLU A 26 -10.48 30.87 -4.09
C GLU A 26 -10.74 31.83 -2.91
N ILE A 27 -12.01 32.14 -2.62
CA ILE A 27 -12.39 32.89 -1.42
C ILE A 27 -12.01 32.14 -0.13
N VAL A 28 -12.28 30.82 -0.07
CA VAL A 28 -11.89 29.97 1.08
C VAL A 28 -10.37 29.95 1.24
N ASN A 29 -9.63 29.75 0.16
CA ASN A 29 -8.16 29.73 0.17
C ASN A 29 -7.57 31.08 0.59
N ASN A 30 -8.09 32.19 0.07
CA ASN A 30 -7.63 33.53 0.46
C ASN A 30 -7.90 33.84 1.94
N ARG A 31 -9.02 33.36 2.49
CA ARG A 31 -9.32 33.49 3.93
C ARG A 31 -8.40 32.61 4.78
N LEU A 32 -8.10 31.40 4.32
CA LEU A 32 -7.09 30.51 4.93
C LEU A 32 -5.70 31.14 4.93
N ASP A 33 -5.30 31.78 3.83
CA ASP A 33 -4.03 32.49 3.72
C ASP A 33 -3.98 33.74 4.61
N MET A 34 -5.09 34.46 4.78
CA MET A 34 -5.17 35.56 5.76
C MET A 34 -5.08 35.06 7.20
N LEU A 35 -5.72 33.93 7.53
CA LEU A 35 -5.60 33.30 8.84
C LEU A 35 -4.16 32.86 9.10
N ASN A 36 -3.52 32.21 8.12
CA ASN A 36 -2.12 31.79 8.19
C ASN A 36 -1.16 32.97 8.31
N LYS A 37 -1.38 34.08 7.59
CA LYS A 37 -0.54 35.29 7.72
C LYS A 37 -0.67 35.97 9.08
N ARG A 38 -1.85 35.92 9.72
CA ARG A 38 -2.07 36.48 11.07
C ARG A 38 -1.50 35.61 12.19
N THR A 39 -1.41 34.29 12.01
CA THR A 39 -0.66 33.41 12.91
C THR A 39 0.85 33.53 12.75
N VAL A 40 1.34 33.97 11.58
CA VAL A 40 2.77 34.10 11.26
C VAL A 40 3.40 35.40 11.81
N THR A 41 2.63 36.47 12.03
CA THR A 41 3.16 37.71 12.65
C THR A 41 3.59 37.58 14.12
N SER A 42 3.40 36.43 14.77
CA SER A 42 3.91 36.20 16.13
C SER A 42 5.21 35.39 16.20
N ASN A 43 5.67 34.77 15.11
CA ASN A 43 6.92 33.99 15.11
C ASN A 43 7.49 33.76 13.68
N GLU A 44 8.14 34.77 13.11
CA GLU A 44 9.20 34.58 12.09
C GLU A 44 10.52 34.91 12.81
N GLU A 45 11.58 34.08 12.82
CA GLU A 45 12.34 33.65 11.65
C GLU A 45 13.00 32.27 11.85
N LYS A 46 13.20 31.58 10.71
CA LYS A 46 13.97 30.34 10.44
C LYS A 46 13.18 29.03 10.27
N ILE A 47 12.27 28.98 9.29
CA ILE A 47 12.17 27.81 8.39
C ILE A 47 11.87 28.31 6.98
N GLU A 48 12.82 28.12 6.06
CA GLU A 48 12.66 28.45 4.64
C GLU A 48 11.97 27.28 3.90
N LYS A 49 10.80 27.61 3.31
CA LYS A 49 10.07 27.00 2.16
C LYS A 49 9.52 25.56 2.24
N PRO A 50 8.18 25.41 2.28
CA PRO A 50 7.45 24.18 1.97
C PRO A 50 6.90 24.19 0.54
N GLN A 51 7.46 23.38 -0.36
CA GLN A 51 6.80 23.05 -1.64
C GLN A 51 7.16 21.62 -2.09
N LYS A 52 6.24 20.68 -1.88
CA LYS A 52 5.59 19.91 -2.96
C LYS A 52 4.68 18.84 -2.36
N LEU A 53 3.41 19.19 -2.37
CA LEU A 53 2.29 18.27 -2.29
C LEU A 53 2.33 17.35 -3.52
N LEU A 54 2.77 16.11 -3.34
CA LEU A 54 2.49 15.01 -4.26
C LEU A 54 2.03 13.84 -3.38
N LYS A 55 0.72 13.83 -3.11
CA LYS A 55 0.02 12.67 -2.56
C LYS A 55 0.31 11.48 -3.46
N SER A 56 0.90 10.44 -2.88
CA SER A 56 1.02 9.12 -3.46
C SER A 56 -0.38 8.62 -3.87
N ILE A 57 -0.51 8.19 -5.11
CA ILE A 57 -1.72 7.65 -5.75
C ILE A 57 -1.96 6.17 -5.40
N PHE A 58 -1.16 5.55 -4.52
CA PHE A 58 -1.30 4.11 -4.23
C PHE A 58 -1.80 3.86 -2.80
N ASP A 59 -3.11 3.98 -2.63
CA ASP A 59 -3.88 3.47 -1.48
C ASP A 59 -4.60 2.19 -1.97
N ILE A 60 -3.95 1.03 -1.80
CA ILE A 60 -4.43 -0.26 -2.34
C ILE A 60 -5.34 -0.93 -1.30
N ARG A 61 -6.66 -0.87 -1.52
CA ARG A 61 -7.67 -1.60 -0.75
C ARG A 61 -7.90 -2.99 -1.35
N PHE A 62 -8.00 -3.99 -0.48
CA PHE A 62 -8.52 -5.33 -0.77
C PHE A 62 -9.80 -5.51 0.03
N ASP A 63 -10.84 -4.74 -0.31
CA ASP A 63 -12.14 -4.88 0.35
C ASP A 63 -12.88 -6.07 -0.30
N PRO A 64 -13.38 -7.06 0.46
CA PRO A 64 -14.31 -8.03 -0.10
C PRO A 64 -15.56 -7.29 -0.60
N LEU A 65 -16.11 -7.76 -1.73
CA LEU A 65 -17.37 -7.27 -2.29
C LEU A 65 -18.44 -7.24 -1.17
N PRO A 66 -19.15 -6.11 -0.94
CA PRO A 66 -20.24 -6.04 0.04
C PRO A 66 -21.23 -7.19 -0.12
N LYS A 67 -21.92 -7.62 0.95
CA LYS A 67 -22.84 -8.79 0.88
C LYS A 67 -23.96 -8.65 -0.16
N ASP A 68 -24.31 -7.43 -0.51
CA ASP A 68 -25.33 -7.13 -1.53
C ASP A 68 -24.75 -7.20 -2.97
N CYS A 69 -23.45 -7.46 -3.07
CA CYS A 69 -22.63 -7.52 -4.27
C CYS A 69 -22.16 -8.93 -4.63
N THR A 70 -22.45 -9.94 -3.80
CA THR A 70 -22.01 -11.31 -4.06
C THR A 70 -22.92 -11.98 -5.08
N SER A 71 -22.40 -12.22 -6.30
CA SER A 71 -22.99 -13.18 -7.24
C SER A 71 -22.66 -14.61 -6.82
N ILE A 72 -23.55 -15.56 -7.12
CA ILE A 72 -23.38 -16.99 -6.83
C ILE A 72 -22.07 -17.54 -7.42
N ASN A 73 -21.63 -16.97 -8.54
CA ASN A 73 -20.36 -17.30 -9.18
C ASN A 73 -19.33 -16.19 -8.93
N PRO A 74 -18.07 -16.53 -8.58
CA PRO A 74 -16.96 -15.58 -8.60
C PRO A 74 -16.90 -14.78 -9.92
N PRO A 75 -16.49 -13.50 -9.86
CA PRO A 75 -16.39 -12.68 -11.05
C PRO A 75 -15.31 -13.24 -11.97
N SER A 76 -15.57 -13.20 -13.27
CA SER A 76 -14.63 -13.63 -14.31
C SER A 76 -13.92 -12.47 -14.99
N THR A 77 -14.36 -11.24 -14.71
CA THR A 77 -13.82 -10.00 -15.28
C THR A 77 -13.77 -8.89 -14.24
N CYS A 78 -12.92 -7.88 -14.47
CA CYS A 78 -12.92 -6.69 -13.62
C CYS A 78 -14.27 -5.95 -13.64
N ALA A 79 -14.98 -5.92 -14.78
CA ALA A 79 -16.32 -5.33 -14.84
C ALA A 79 -17.31 -5.99 -13.87
N GLU A 80 -17.26 -7.33 -13.76
CA GLU A 80 -18.08 -8.07 -12.80
C GLU A 80 -17.60 -7.82 -11.36
N ALA A 81 -16.28 -7.83 -11.16
CA ALA A 81 -15.66 -7.64 -9.85
C ALA A 81 -15.91 -6.25 -9.26
N THR A 82 -15.89 -5.20 -10.09
CA THR A 82 -16.09 -3.80 -9.66
C THR A 82 -17.54 -3.33 -9.79
N LYS A 83 -18.43 -4.16 -10.36
CA LYS A 83 -19.84 -3.81 -10.64
C LYS A 83 -20.55 -3.16 -9.46
N CYS A 84 -20.23 -3.66 -8.27
CA CYS A 84 -20.95 -3.31 -7.06
C CYS A 84 -20.11 -2.51 -6.05
N THR A 85 -18.81 -2.76 -5.93
CA THR A 85 -17.91 -1.94 -5.09
C THR A 85 -17.64 -0.57 -5.67
N ARG A 86 -17.58 -0.46 -7.01
CA ARG A 86 -17.21 0.79 -7.73
C ARG A 86 -15.89 1.40 -7.22
N THR A 87 -14.92 0.54 -6.91
CA THR A 87 -13.59 0.95 -6.44
C THR A 87 -12.50 0.22 -7.20
N SER A 88 -11.38 0.92 -7.41
CA SER A 88 -10.15 0.29 -7.88
C SER A 88 -9.50 -0.49 -6.75
N GLY A 89 -8.84 -1.59 -7.08
CA GLY A 89 -8.21 -2.45 -6.08
C GLY A 89 -7.86 -3.80 -6.66
N ILE A 90 -7.39 -4.71 -5.82
CA ILE A 90 -7.04 -6.05 -6.25
C ILE A 90 -8.20 -6.98 -5.97
N TYR A 91 -8.64 -7.69 -7.01
CA TYR A 91 -9.76 -8.61 -6.99
C TYR A 91 -9.30 -10.00 -7.39
N SER A 92 -9.95 -11.01 -6.84
CA SER A 92 -9.81 -12.39 -7.32
C SER A 92 -10.82 -12.65 -8.42
N ILE A 93 -10.35 -13.04 -9.60
CA ILE A 93 -11.20 -13.46 -10.72
C ILE A 93 -10.98 -14.92 -11.04
N THR A 94 -12.02 -15.59 -11.54
CA THR A 94 -11.95 -17.00 -11.95
C THR A 94 -12.13 -17.14 -13.45
N ASP A 95 -11.15 -17.78 -14.10
CA ASP A 95 -11.25 -18.11 -15.53
C ASP A 95 -11.96 -19.45 -15.73
N TYR A 96 -13.30 -19.41 -15.82
CA TYR A 96 -14.11 -20.61 -16.04
C TYR A 96 -13.95 -21.28 -17.41
N ARG A 97 -13.41 -20.55 -18.41
CA ARG A 97 -13.37 -21.02 -19.80
C ARG A 97 -12.06 -21.70 -20.16
N PHE A 98 -11.00 -21.45 -19.38
CA PHE A 98 -9.68 -21.97 -19.63
C PHE A 98 -9.23 -23.00 -18.59
N SER A 99 -9.27 -22.67 -17.29
CA SER A 99 -8.66 -23.52 -16.26
C SER A 99 -9.46 -23.66 -14.97
N ASN A 100 -10.60 -22.97 -14.83
CA ASN A 100 -11.32 -22.75 -13.57
C ASN A 100 -10.41 -22.23 -12.45
N GLN A 101 -9.25 -21.65 -12.79
CA GLN A 101 -8.29 -21.16 -11.81
C GLN A 101 -8.68 -19.76 -11.37
N THR A 102 -8.66 -19.54 -10.06
CA THR A 102 -8.78 -18.21 -9.47
C THR A 102 -7.40 -17.57 -9.35
N PHE A 103 -7.27 -16.32 -9.78
CA PHE A 103 -6.05 -15.55 -9.64
C PHE A 103 -6.37 -14.07 -9.33
N ASN A 104 -5.40 -13.39 -8.75
CA ASN A 104 -5.54 -11.99 -8.37
C ASN A 104 -5.15 -11.07 -9.53
N VAL A 105 -5.93 -10.02 -9.72
CA VAL A 105 -5.70 -8.96 -10.70
C VAL A 105 -5.97 -7.61 -10.08
N TYR A 106 -5.26 -6.58 -10.55
CA TYR A 106 -5.63 -5.21 -10.21
C TYR A 106 -6.73 -4.76 -11.16
N CYS A 107 -7.91 -4.44 -10.61
CA CYS A 107 -9.01 -3.84 -11.33
C CYS A 107 -9.02 -2.33 -11.08
N ASP A 108 -8.90 -1.54 -12.14
CA ASP A 108 -9.00 -0.10 -12.12
C ASP A 108 -10.39 0.33 -12.57
N TYR A 109 -11.19 0.78 -11.60
CA TYR A 109 -12.54 1.32 -11.80
C TYR A 109 -12.53 2.83 -12.04
N ASN A 110 -11.53 3.54 -11.53
CA ASN A 110 -11.55 5.00 -11.45
C ASN A 110 -11.01 5.65 -12.72
N SER A 111 -10.12 4.99 -13.45
CA SER A 111 -9.46 5.54 -14.63
C SER A 111 -10.18 5.12 -15.91
N TYR A 112 -10.17 6.00 -16.92
CA TYR A 112 -10.62 5.71 -18.29
C TYR A 112 -11.98 4.98 -18.37
N GLU A 113 -12.98 5.42 -17.60
CA GLU A 113 -14.34 4.84 -17.53
C GLU A 113 -14.41 3.43 -16.88
N GLY A 114 -13.37 3.01 -16.17
CA GLY A 114 -13.35 1.82 -15.30
C GLY A 114 -13.32 0.46 -15.99
N ASP A 115 -13.44 -0.59 -15.17
CA ASP A 115 -13.46 -2.01 -15.56
C ASP A 115 -12.14 -2.56 -16.13
N TRP A 116 -11.02 -1.86 -15.93
CA TRP A 116 -9.72 -2.21 -16.48
C TRP A 116 -9.00 -3.26 -15.65
N LEU A 117 -8.45 -4.28 -16.30
CA LEU A 117 -7.61 -5.32 -15.71
C LEU A 117 -6.15 -5.05 -16.07
N TYR A 118 -5.28 -4.87 -15.07
CA TYR A 118 -3.86 -4.63 -15.33
C TYR A 118 -3.13 -5.92 -15.73
N ILE A 119 -2.33 -5.86 -16.79
CA ILE A 119 -1.56 -7.00 -17.30
C ILE A 119 -0.05 -6.83 -17.07
N LEU A 120 0.42 -5.59 -16.96
CA LEU A 120 1.81 -5.21 -16.72
C LEU A 120 1.81 -3.92 -15.90
N THR A 121 2.60 -3.87 -14.83
CA THR A 121 2.84 -2.63 -14.07
C THR A 121 4.34 -2.44 -13.85
N ARG A 122 4.83 -1.24 -14.15
CA ARG A 122 6.18 -0.73 -13.85
C ARG A 122 6.02 0.62 -13.14
N ASN A 123 6.65 0.83 -11.99
CA ASN A 123 6.51 2.05 -11.20
C ASN A 123 7.69 2.36 -10.26
N ASP A 124 8.56 1.39 -9.96
CA ASP A 124 9.63 1.57 -8.97
C ASP A 124 10.94 0.85 -9.29
N GLY A 125 10.92 -0.10 -10.25
CA GLY A 125 12.05 -0.92 -10.67
C GLY A 125 12.42 -2.04 -9.69
N THR A 126 11.53 -2.40 -8.75
CA THR A 126 11.76 -3.47 -7.78
C THR A 126 11.79 -4.86 -8.41
N GLU A 127 11.07 -5.05 -9.52
CA GLU A 127 11.05 -6.33 -10.23
C GLU A 127 11.97 -6.39 -11.44
N ASN A 128 12.59 -7.57 -11.60
CA ASN A 128 13.40 -7.88 -12.76
C ASN A 128 12.51 -8.43 -13.89
N PHE A 129 12.46 -7.74 -15.03
CA PHE A 129 11.72 -8.18 -16.22
C PHE A 129 12.62 -8.88 -17.26
N ASN A 130 13.94 -8.93 -17.05
CA ASN A 130 14.83 -9.75 -17.88
C ASN A 130 14.76 -11.21 -17.41
N ARG A 131 13.65 -11.88 -17.71
CA ARG A 131 13.28 -13.22 -17.22
C ARG A 131 13.13 -14.25 -18.36
N PRO A 132 13.27 -15.55 -18.04
CA PRO A 132 13.14 -16.61 -19.03
C PRO A 132 11.70 -16.77 -19.53
N TRP A 133 11.52 -17.53 -20.61
CA TRP A 133 10.22 -17.79 -21.24
C TRP A 133 9.19 -18.33 -20.25
N THR A 134 9.59 -19.27 -19.40
CA THR A 134 8.71 -19.92 -18.42
C THR A 134 8.04 -18.94 -17.48
N ASP A 135 8.79 -17.93 -17.01
CA ASP A 135 8.28 -16.89 -16.11
C ASP A 135 7.25 -16.02 -16.84
N TYR A 136 7.53 -15.63 -18.09
CA TYR A 136 6.60 -14.85 -18.90
C TYR A 136 5.31 -15.61 -19.24
N VAL A 137 5.38 -16.94 -19.37
CA VAL A 137 4.22 -17.80 -19.56
C VAL A 137 3.35 -17.84 -18.32
N GLN A 138 3.95 -18.07 -17.15
CA GLN A 138 3.23 -18.23 -15.88
C GLN A 138 2.75 -16.90 -15.29
N GLY A 139 3.53 -15.83 -15.47
CA GLY A 139 3.40 -14.56 -14.77
C GLY A 139 4.37 -14.48 -13.58
N PHE A 140 4.73 -13.26 -13.19
CA PHE A 140 5.68 -13.00 -12.10
C PHE A 140 5.46 -11.62 -11.50
N GLY A 141 6.10 -11.37 -10.37
CA GLY A 141 6.03 -10.10 -9.63
C GLY A 141 4.83 -10.04 -8.68
N ASN A 142 4.52 -8.83 -8.22
CA ASN A 142 3.48 -8.57 -7.24
C ASN A 142 2.38 -7.69 -7.83
N VAL A 143 1.13 -8.16 -7.84
CA VAL A 143 -0.04 -7.42 -8.37
C VAL A 143 -0.24 -6.07 -7.66
N ALA A 144 0.25 -5.91 -6.43
CA ALA A 144 0.25 -4.64 -5.68
C ALA A 144 1.43 -3.70 -5.99
N GLY A 145 2.37 -4.13 -6.83
CA GLY A 145 3.57 -3.38 -7.24
C GLY A 145 3.88 -3.64 -8.71
N GLU A 146 5.13 -3.97 -9.03
CA GLU A 146 5.50 -4.37 -10.39
C GLU A 146 5.18 -5.85 -10.65
N PHE A 147 4.53 -6.13 -11.78
CA PHE A 147 4.22 -7.51 -12.18
C PHE A 147 3.96 -7.67 -13.67
N TRP A 148 3.99 -8.93 -14.10
CA TRP A 148 3.51 -9.42 -15.39
C TRP A 148 2.47 -10.51 -15.16
N LEU A 149 1.29 -10.39 -15.77
CA LEU A 149 0.15 -11.30 -15.52
C LEU A 149 0.43 -12.76 -15.92
N GLY A 150 1.21 -12.96 -16.99
CA GLY A 150 1.45 -14.27 -17.60
C GLY A 150 0.74 -14.44 -18.95
N LEU A 151 1.44 -15.01 -19.93
CA LEU A 151 0.95 -15.16 -21.30
C LEU A 151 -0.22 -16.14 -21.41
N GLU A 152 -0.27 -17.20 -20.60
CA GLU A 152 -1.42 -18.14 -20.61
C GLU A 152 -2.71 -17.44 -20.17
N LYS A 153 -2.64 -16.70 -19.06
CA LYS A 153 -3.79 -15.94 -18.55
C LYS A 153 -4.21 -14.86 -19.56
N LEU A 154 -3.24 -14.15 -20.15
CA LEU A 154 -3.50 -13.12 -21.15
C LEU A 154 -4.13 -13.69 -22.43
N TYR A 155 -3.68 -14.85 -22.88
CA TYR A 155 -4.26 -15.56 -24.03
C TYR A 155 -5.72 -15.90 -23.75
N ALA A 156 -5.99 -16.47 -22.58
CA ALA A 156 -7.34 -16.87 -22.21
C ALA A 156 -8.30 -15.66 -22.12
N LEU A 157 -7.88 -14.58 -21.45
CA LEU A 157 -8.65 -13.34 -21.33
C LEU A 157 -8.96 -12.70 -22.69
N THR A 158 -8.03 -12.76 -23.64
CA THR A 158 -8.18 -12.14 -24.96
C THR A 158 -8.93 -13.00 -25.98
N ASN A 159 -9.07 -14.31 -25.76
CA ASN A 159 -9.70 -15.23 -26.72
C ASN A 159 -11.05 -15.79 -26.25
N TYR A 160 -11.29 -15.96 -24.94
CA TYR A 160 -12.52 -16.60 -24.43
C TYR A 160 -13.58 -15.64 -23.89
N TYR A 161 -13.20 -14.40 -23.57
CA TYR A 161 -14.05 -13.40 -22.90
C TYR A 161 -14.54 -12.28 -23.84
N GLY A 162 -14.44 -12.50 -25.15
CA GLY A 162 -14.83 -11.55 -26.19
C GLY A 162 -13.75 -10.51 -26.49
N PRO A 163 -14.03 -9.56 -27.42
CA PRO A 163 -13.06 -8.57 -27.85
C PRO A 163 -12.58 -7.71 -26.67
N GLN A 164 -11.27 -7.68 -26.46
CA GLN A 164 -10.62 -6.84 -25.45
C GLN A 164 -10.07 -5.58 -26.10
N GLU A 165 -10.27 -4.43 -25.47
CA GLU A 165 -9.48 -3.24 -25.76
C GLU A 165 -8.26 -3.17 -24.84
N LEU A 166 -7.18 -2.57 -25.32
CA LEU A 166 -5.93 -2.36 -24.58
C LEU A 166 -5.73 -0.86 -24.38
N ASN A 167 -5.41 -0.46 -23.16
CA ASN A 167 -4.92 0.87 -22.85
C ASN A 167 -3.52 0.77 -22.22
N VAL A 168 -2.63 1.65 -22.64
CA VAL A 168 -1.26 1.75 -22.16
C VAL A 168 -1.10 3.12 -21.53
N HIS A 169 -0.93 3.20 -20.22
CA HIS A 169 -0.70 4.43 -19.48
C HIS A 169 0.80 4.59 -19.19
N ILE A 170 1.30 5.80 -19.45
CA ILE A 170 2.73 6.15 -19.40
C ILE A 170 2.87 7.47 -18.63
N GLU A 171 3.70 7.51 -17.61
CA GLU A 171 4.01 8.72 -16.84
C GLU A 171 5.52 8.92 -16.76
N ASP A 172 6.02 10.13 -17.02
CA ASP A 172 7.43 10.48 -16.80
C ASP A 172 7.71 10.91 -15.35
N PHE A 173 8.98 11.16 -15.02
CA PHE A 173 9.37 11.56 -13.66
C PHE A 173 8.97 13.00 -13.30
N ASP A 174 8.55 13.79 -14.28
CA ASP A 174 8.04 15.15 -14.09
C ASP A 174 6.51 15.16 -13.84
N GLY A 175 5.87 13.97 -13.91
CA GLY A 175 4.44 13.79 -13.70
C GLY A 175 3.59 13.97 -14.96
N ASN A 176 4.20 14.06 -16.14
CA ASN A 176 3.44 14.14 -17.38
C ASN A 176 2.93 12.76 -17.78
N ALA A 177 1.61 12.60 -17.75
CA ALA A 177 0.92 11.37 -18.13
C ALA A 177 0.46 11.40 -19.59
N LYS A 178 0.58 10.26 -20.27
CA LYS A 178 0.09 10.00 -21.63
C LYS A 178 -0.52 8.62 -21.72
N PHE A 179 -1.28 8.37 -22.79
CA PHE A 179 -1.82 7.05 -23.05
C PHE A 179 -1.81 6.67 -24.53
N ALA A 180 -1.81 5.36 -24.80
CA ALA A 180 -2.02 4.74 -26.11
C ALA A 180 -3.10 3.66 -25.97
N ARG A 181 -4.20 3.79 -26.71
CA ARG A 181 -5.36 2.90 -26.63
C ARG A 181 -5.63 2.24 -27.99
N TYR A 182 -6.01 0.97 -27.94
CA TYR A 182 -6.30 0.12 -29.09
C TYR A 182 -7.63 -0.58 -28.87
N ASP A 183 -8.58 -0.40 -29.80
CA ASP A 183 -9.95 -0.89 -29.64
C ASP A 183 -10.14 -2.41 -29.90
N ASN A 184 -9.03 -3.14 -30.03
CA ASN A 184 -8.94 -4.61 -30.06
C ASN A 184 -7.53 -5.03 -29.63
N PHE A 185 -7.40 -6.16 -28.92
CA PHE A 185 -6.12 -6.74 -28.50
C PHE A 185 -6.27 -8.24 -28.30
N VAL A 186 -5.60 -9.02 -29.15
CA VAL A 186 -5.66 -10.50 -29.13
C VAL A 186 -4.27 -11.07 -29.34
N ILE A 187 -3.89 -12.05 -28.51
CA ILE A 187 -2.65 -12.80 -28.65
C ILE A 187 -2.94 -14.26 -29.04
N GLY A 188 -1.96 -14.93 -29.64
CA GLY A 188 -2.01 -16.35 -29.99
C GLY A 188 -1.81 -17.27 -28.79
N ASN A 189 -1.99 -18.56 -29.02
CA ASN A 189 -1.73 -19.58 -28.01
C ASN A 189 -0.22 -19.93 -27.94
N ALA A 190 0.14 -20.89 -27.10
CA ALA A 190 1.52 -21.36 -26.94
C ALA A 190 2.15 -21.90 -28.24
N THR A 191 1.38 -22.58 -29.11
CA THR A 191 1.91 -23.12 -30.39
C THR A 191 2.18 -22.00 -31.40
N GLU A 192 1.40 -20.92 -31.34
CA GLU A 192 1.62 -19.68 -32.07
C GLU A 192 2.63 -18.74 -31.35
N ARG A 193 3.30 -19.21 -30.29
CA ARG A 193 4.27 -18.46 -29.47
C ARG A 193 3.71 -17.13 -28.94
N TYR A 194 2.44 -17.13 -28.57
CA TYR A 194 1.70 -15.96 -28.08
C TYR A 194 1.82 -14.74 -28.98
N LYS A 195 1.87 -14.93 -30.30
CA LYS A 195 2.00 -13.82 -31.26
C LYS A 195 0.92 -12.76 -31.07
N LEU A 196 1.24 -11.48 -31.27
CA LEU A 196 0.24 -10.41 -31.27
C LEU A 196 -0.65 -10.57 -32.52
N LYS A 197 -1.82 -11.20 -32.38
CA LYS A 197 -2.68 -11.61 -33.50
C LYS A 197 -3.52 -10.47 -34.05
N SER A 198 -4.06 -9.64 -33.16
CA SER A 198 -4.92 -8.54 -33.56
C SER A 198 -4.70 -7.35 -32.65
N LEU A 199 -4.64 -6.19 -33.27
CA LEU A 199 -4.60 -4.90 -32.62
C LEU A 199 -5.59 -4.01 -33.35
N GLY A 200 -6.44 -3.31 -32.59
CA GLY A 200 -7.49 -2.46 -33.13
C GLY A 200 -6.97 -1.13 -33.64
N ARG A 201 -7.90 -0.20 -33.90
CA ARG A 201 -7.57 1.19 -34.22
C ARG A 201 -6.91 1.85 -33.02
N TYR A 202 -5.79 2.50 -33.28
CA TYR A 202 -5.07 3.32 -32.31
C TYR A 202 -5.76 4.66 -32.07
N TYR A 203 -5.72 5.12 -30.82
CA TYR A 203 -5.94 6.51 -30.43
C TYR A 203 -5.21 6.81 -29.12
N GLY A 204 -4.75 8.04 -28.94
CA GLY A 204 -4.06 8.45 -27.71
C GLY A 204 -3.06 9.59 -27.93
N THR A 205 -2.36 9.95 -26.86
CA THR A 205 -1.41 11.07 -26.81
C THR A 205 0.05 10.63 -26.71
N ALA A 206 0.30 9.33 -26.52
CA ALA A 206 1.63 8.75 -26.37
C ALA A 206 2.36 8.45 -27.69
N GLY A 207 1.65 8.46 -28.83
CA GLY A 207 2.12 7.87 -30.09
C GLY A 207 1.83 6.38 -30.19
N ASP A 208 1.76 5.86 -31.41
CA ASP A 208 1.51 4.44 -31.68
C ASP A 208 2.83 3.68 -31.78
N SER A 209 3.18 2.94 -30.74
CA SER A 209 4.43 2.16 -30.67
C SER A 209 4.20 0.65 -30.58
N LEU A 210 2.97 0.18 -30.84
CA LEU A 210 2.60 -1.25 -30.79
C LEU A 210 2.09 -1.80 -32.13
N SER A 211 1.55 -0.95 -33.02
CA SER A 211 1.02 -1.43 -34.31
C SER A 211 2.08 -2.07 -35.21
N ARG A 212 3.35 -1.63 -35.14
CA ARG A 212 4.45 -2.21 -35.94
C ARG A 212 4.82 -3.64 -35.50
N GLN A 213 4.40 -4.03 -34.30
CA GLN A 213 4.67 -5.29 -33.63
C GLN A 213 3.54 -6.29 -33.90
N LEU A 214 2.47 -5.88 -34.58
CA LEU A 214 1.39 -6.76 -35.00
C LEU A 214 1.93 -7.93 -35.85
N GLY A 215 1.49 -9.14 -35.51
CA GLY A 215 1.93 -10.38 -36.14
C GLY A 215 3.23 -10.97 -35.59
N ARG A 216 3.95 -10.27 -34.69
CA ARG A 216 5.19 -10.79 -34.10
C ARG A 216 4.92 -11.77 -32.97
N ALA A 217 5.75 -12.81 -32.87
CA ALA A 217 5.78 -13.73 -31.74
C ALA A 217 6.32 -13.02 -30.49
N PHE A 218 5.92 -13.48 -29.30
CA PHE A 218 6.57 -13.05 -28.06
C PHE A 218 7.97 -13.68 -28.00
N THR A 219 8.96 -12.96 -27.46
CA THR A 219 10.31 -13.48 -27.28
C THR A 219 10.89 -13.07 -25.93
N THR A 220 11.77 -13.91 -25.39
CA THR A 220 12.57 -13.70 -24.17
C THR A 220 14.03 -14.03 -24.47
N TYR A 221 14.96 -13.67 -23.58
CA TYR A 221 16.40 -13.84 -23.84
C TYR A 221 16.82 -15.30 -24.08
N ASP A 222 16.03 -16.27 -23.61
CA ASP A 222 16.25 -17.71 -23.72
C ASP A 222 15.36 -18.38 -24.78
N SER A 223 14.40 -17.64 -25.35
CA SER A 223 13.41 -18.15 -26.28
C SER A 223 13.12 -17.11 -27.37
N ASP A 224 14.17 -16.77 -28.11
CA ASP A 224 14.02 -16.02 -29.34
C ASP A 224 13.76 -16.99 -30.50
N ALA A 225 12.72 -16.72 -31.28
CA ALA A 225 12.54 -17.47 -32.52
C ALA A 225 13.71 -17.04 -33.43
N LYS A 226 14.44 -18.01 -34.02
CA LYS A 226 15.59 -17.77 -34.92
C LYS A 226 15.22 -17.04 -36.24
N LEU A 227 14.22 -16.18 -36.22
CA LEU A 227 13.60 -15.48 -37.34
C LEU A 227 14.35 -14.20 -37.73
N TRP A 228 15.27 -13.69 -36.89
CA TRP A 228 16.01 -12.45 -37.15
C TRP A 228 17.51 -12.57 -36.86
N PRO A 229 18.37 -11.77 -37.53
CA PRO A 229 19.82 -11.76 -37.30
C PRO A 229 20.24 -11.28 -35.90
N THR A 230 19.34 -10.61 -35.17
CA THR A 230 19.65 -9.92 -33.91
C THR A 230 18.69 -10.35 -32.81
N ASP A 231 19.24 -10.88 -31.71
CA ASP A 231 18.46 -11.36 -30.55
C ASP A 231 17.94 -10.19 -29.71
N CYS A 232 16.80 -9.62 -30.11
CA CYS A 232 16.29 -8.38 -29.54
C CYS A 232 16.05 -8.49 -28.04
N ALA A 233 15.52 -9.61 -27.56
CA ALA A 233 15.23 -9.78 -26.13
C ALA A 233 16.52 -9.75 -25.29
N LYS A 234 17.63 -10.34 -25.77
CA LYS A 234 18.94 -10.25 -25.10
C LYS A 234 19.48 -8.83 -25.00
N TYR A 235 19.31 -8.02 -26.05
CA TYR A 235 19.80 -6.64 -26.06
C TYR A 235 18.89 -5.71 -25.26
N ARG A 236 17.57 -5.88 -25.38
CA ARG A 236 16.54 -5.03 -24.77
C ARG A 236 16.27 -5.35 -23.30
N LYS A 237 16.79 -6.48 -22.79
CA LYS A 237 16.73 -6.89 -21.38
C LYS A 237 15.30 -7.01 -20.84
N GLY A 238 14.40 -7.55 -21.66
CA GLY A 238 13.00 -7.76 -21.33
C GLY A 238 12.31 -8.61 -22.39
N GLY A 239 11.26 -9.34 -22.01
CA GLY A 239 10.43 -10.10 -22.94
C GLY A 239 9.34 -9.24 -23.58
N TYR A 240 9.18 -9.29 -24.90
CA TYR A 240 8.18 -8.49 -25.63
C TYR A 240 7.89 -9.02 -27.04
N TRP A 241 6.90 -8.43 -27.71
CA TRP A 241 6.64 -8.64 -29.15
C TRP A 241 7.58 -7.78 -29.99
N TYR A 242 8.85 -8.16 -30.10
CA TYR A 242 9.82 -7.35 -30.85
C TYR A 242 9.63 -7.46 -32.37
N ALA A 243 9.53 -6.32 -33.05
CA ALA A 243 9.71 -6.15 -34.49
C ALA A 243 10.94 -5.28 -34.69
N ASP A 244 12.02 -5.73 -35.35
CA ASP A 244 13.27 -4.96 -35.50
C ASP A 244 13.70 -4.27 -34.18
N CYS A 245 13.61 -5.04 -33.09
CA CYS A 245 13.85 -4.64 -31.70
C CYS A 245 12.96 -3.53 -31.10
N SER A 246 11.86 -3.17 -31.77
CA SER A 246 10.70 -2.40 -31.26
C SER A 246 10.91 -0.90 -30.98
N ASP A 247 9.82 -0.14 -31.17
CA ASP A 247 9.62 1.27 -30.80
C ASP A 247 9.14 1.43 -29.34
N ALA A 248 8.93 0.31 -28.67
CA ALA A 248 8.62 0.27 -27.25
C ALA A 248 9.34 -0.90 -26.59
N ASN A 249 9.73 -0.70 -25.34
CA ASN A 249 10.32 -1.75 -24.52
C ASN A 249 9.75 -1.64 -23.10
N PRO A 250 8.46 -1.90 -22.88
CA PRO A 250 7.82 -1.67 -21.58
C PRO A 250 8.35 -2.62 -20.50
N THR A 251 8.95 -3.74 -20.89
CA THR A 251 9.58 -4.72 -20.00
C THR A 251 11.09 -4.55 -19.90
N GLY A 252 11.65 -3.48 -20.47
CA GLY A 252 13.06 -3.14 -20.34
C GLY A 252 13.47 -2.80 -18.91
N ARG A 253 14.76 -2.53 -18.74
CA ARG A 253 15.32 -2.07 -17.46
C ARG A 253 14.65 -0.78 -17.03
N TYR A 254 14.34 -0.70 -15.74
CA TYR A 254 13.78 0.51 -15.16
C TYR A 254 14.88 1.55 -14.97
N LEU A 255 15.21 2.27 -16.05
CA LEU A 255 16.20 3.34 -16.06
C LEU A 255 15.47 4.65 -15.71
N ARG A 256 15.93 5.40 -14.73
CA ARG A 256 15.18 6.56 -14.22
C ARG A 256 15.44 7.79 -15.08
N GLY A 257 14.78 7.88 -16.24
CA GLY A 257 14.89 9.01 -17.18
C GLY A 257 15.73 8.71 -18.43
N ASN A 258 16.49 9.72 -18.89
CA ASN A 258 17.27 9.65 -20.13
C ASN A 258 18.33 8.54 -20.09
N PHE A 259 18.52 7.85 -21.22
CA PHE A 259 19.56 6.82 -21.35
C PHE A 259 20.14 6.78 -22.77
N THR A 260 21.37 6.27 -22.90
CA THR A 260 22.12 6.25 -24.18
C THR A 260 22.10 4.85 -24.83
N SER A 261 21.81 4.86 -26.15
CA SER A 261 22.08 3.89 -27.23
C SER A 261 21.71 2.40 -27.12
N ASP A 262 21.60 1.78 -25.95
CA ASP A 262 21.39 0.32 -25.88
C ASP A 262 19.91 -0.08 -26.02
N TYR A 263 19.00 0.92 -26.04
CA TYR A 263 17.55 0.73 -26.10
C TYR A 263 16.99 -0.30 -25.09
N ASN A 264 17.69 -0.50 -23.98
CA ASN A 264 17.36 -1.52 -22.98
C ASN A 264 16.53 -0.96 -21.82
N GLY A 265 16.14 0.32 -21.86
CA GLY A 265 15.29 0.96 -20.87
C GLY A 265 13.81 0.65 -21.05
N CYS A 266 13.00 1.04 -20.05
CA CYS A 266 11.55 0.92 -20.05
C CYS A 266 10.91 2.11 -20.77
N PHE A 267 10.71 2.04 -22.09
CA PHE A 267 10.34 3.21 -22.89
C PHE A 267 9.18 2.96 -23.88
N TRP A 268 8.59 4.07 -24.34
CA TRP A 268 7.60 4.15 -25.43
C TRP A 268 7.96 5.34 -26.32
N THR A 269 8.38 5.12 -27.57
CA THR A 269 8.81 6.23 -28.43
C THR A 269 7.66 6.84 -29.22
N ALA A 270 7.52 8.16 -29.12
CA ALA A 270 6.97 8.97 -30.20
C ALA A 270 8.09 9.25 -31.22
N PRO A 271 7.83 9.20 -32.55
CA PRO A 271 8.84 9.47 -33.57
C PRO A 271 9.61 10.77 -33.33
N GLY A 272 10.94 10.74 -33.44
CA GLY A 272 11.81 11.92 -33.31
C GLY A 272 12.15 12.36 -31.88
N LYS A 273 11.75 11.62 -30.84
CA LYS A 273 12.08 11.95 -29.43
C LYS A 273 13.31 11.18 -28.91
N ARG A 274 14.01 11.81 -27.96
CA ARG A 274 15.12 11.17 -27.22
C ARG A 274 14.59 10.01 -26.38
N LEU A 275 15.40 8.95 -26.27
CA LEU A 275 15.08 7.79 -25.46
C LEU A 275 15.00 8.17 -23.97
N TYR A 276 13.84 7.89 -23.39
CA TYR A 276 13.53 8.20 -22.00
C TYR A 276 12.84 7.01 -21.39
N SER A 277 13.40 6.48 -20.30
CA SER A 277 12.78 5.40 -19.56
C SER A 277 11.88 6.00 -18.48
N VAL A 278 10.62 5.61 -18.55
CA VAL A 278 9.51 6.31 -17.89
C VAL A 278 9.34 5.88 -16.43
N LYS A 279 8.63 6.69 -15.66
CA LYS A 279 8.37 6.43 -14.23
C LYS A 279 7.28 5.38 -14.07
N THR A 280 6.14 5.56 -14.73
CA THR A 280 5.01 4.63 -14.62
C THR A 280 4.70 4.04 -15.99
N PHE A 281 4.54 2.71 -16.05
CA PHE A 281 4.13 1.97 -17.24
C PHE A 281 3.05 0.96 -16.86
N ILE A 282 1.83 1.14 -17.35
CA ILE A 282 0.71 0.24 -17.05
C ILE A 282 0.09 -0.20 -18.36
N PHE A 283 0.07 -1.51 -18.63
CA PHE A 283 -0.81 -2.07 -19.64
C PHE A 283 -2.05 -2.60 -18.94
N MET A 284 -3.20 -2.29 -19.50
CA MET A 284 -4.48 -2.72 -18.95
C MET A 284 -5.44 -3.09 -20.09
N ILE A 285 -6.24 -4.14 -19.89
CA ILE A 285 -7.24 -4.60 -20.84
C ILE A 285 -8.63 -4.54 -20.24
N ARG A 286 -9.65 -4.36 -21.06
CA ARG A 286 -11.04 -4.61 -20.65
C ARG A 286 -11.87 -5.04 -21.83
N ARG A 287 -13.04 -5.64 -21.55
CA ARG A 287 -13.98 -6.02 -22.60
C ARG A 287 -14.49 -4.76 -23.31
N LYS A 288 -14.50 -4.78 -24.64
CA LYS A 288 -15.08 -3.71 -25.44
C LYS A 288 -16.57 -3.60 -25.13
N LYS A 289 -17.00 -2.46 -24.59
CA LYS A 289 -18.42 -2.20 -24.30
C LYS A 289 -19.19 -2.16 -25.62
N ALA A 290 -20.32 -2.88 -25.68
CA ALA A 290 -21.22 -2.80 -26.84
C ALA A 290 -21.70 -1.35 -26.97
N ARG A 291 -21.75 -0.83 -28.19
CA ARG A 291 -22.23 0.53 -28.46
C ARG A 291 -23.70 0.58 -28.05
N ALA A 292 -24.02 1.27 -26.97
CA ALA A 292 -25.41 1.49 -26.57
C ALA A 292 -26.08 2.34 -27.66
N GLU A 293 -27.10 1.79 -28.31
CA GLU A 293 -28.07 2.56 -29.06
C GLU A 293 -29.00 3.25 -28.04
N SER A 294 -29.09 4.57 -28.13
CA SER A 294 -29.80 5.49 -27.24
C SER A 294 -29.04 5.90 -25.96
N CYS A 295 -28.91 7.22 -25.82
CA CYS A 295 -28.28 7.93 -24.71
C CYS A 295 -29.43 8.59 -23.95
N ASP A 296 -29.72 8.12 -22.73
CA ASP A 296 -30.67 8.81 -21.86
C ASP A 296 -29.95 9.97 -21.17
N LEU A 297 -29.93 11.11 -21.86
CA LEU A 297 -29.32 12.36 -21.41
C LEU A 297 -29.93 12.86 -20.08
N GLU A 298 -31.18 12.48 -19.79
CA GLU A 298 -31.89 12.94 -18.59
C GLU A 298 -31.26 12.36 -17.31
N GLU A 299 -30.83 11.10 -17.34
CA GLU A 299 -30.18 10.44 -16.20
C GLU A 299 -28.76 10.99 -15.97
N PHE A 300 -28.02 11.28 -17.04
CA PHE A 300 -26.71 11.93 -16.96
C PHE A 300 -26.81 13.33 -16.35
N TYR A 301 -27.76 14.14 -16.80
CA TYR A 301 -27.96 15.48 -16.27
C TYR A 301 -28.38 15.46 -14.80
N LYS A 302 -29.27 14.53 -14.42
CA LYS A 302 -29.71 14.38 -13.03
C LYS A 302 -28.58 13.94 -12.09
N TYR A 303 -27.72 13.02 -12.56
CA TYR A 303 -26.55 12.57 -11.82
C TYR A 303 -25.48 13.67 -11.69
N PHE A 304 -25.15 14.35 -12.80
CA PHE A 304 -24.09 15.35 -12.86
C PHE A 304 -24.46 16.63 -12.08
N PHE A 305 -25.66 17.19 -12.31
CA PHE A 305 -26.10 18.38 -11.59
C PHE A 305 -26.39 18.12 -10.10
N GLY A 306 -26.85 16.92 -9.75
CA GLY A 306 -27.00 16.51 -8.35
C GLY A 306 -25.66 16.49 -7.59
N HIS A 307 -24.58 16.08 -8.24
CA HIS A 307 -23.24 16.13 -7.65
C HIS A 307 -22.72 17.57 -7.51
N ILE A 308 -22.94 18.44 -8.49
CA ILE A 308 -22.51 19.85 -8.41
C ILE A 308 -23.23 20.59 -7.27
N GLU A 309 -24.55 20.39 -7.09
CA GLU A 309 -25.28 21.01 -5.97
C GLU A 309 -24.83 20.46 -4.61
N SER A 310 -24.51 19.17 -4.52
CA SER A 310 -23.93 18.58 -3.30
C SER A 310 -22.56 19.19 -2.94
N VAL A 311 -21.70 19.42 -3.94
CA VAL A 311 -20.40 20.06 -3.76
C VAL A 311 -20.57 21.52 -3.34
N LYS A 312 -21.47 22.27 -3.98
CA LYS A 312 -21.78 23.67 -3.63
C LYS A 312 -22.24 23.80 -2.18
N LYS A 313 -23.15 22.94 -1.75
CA LYS A 313 -23.64 22.90 -0.36
C LYS A 313 -22.52 22.57 0.64
N SER A 314 -21.61 21.68 0.27
CA SER A 314 -20.44 21.35 1.10
C SER A 314 -19.47 22.54 1.24
N VAL A 315 -19.29 23.32 0.17
CA VAL A 315 -18.47 24.54 0.19
C VAL A 315 -19.12 25.66 1.01
N GLU A 316 -20.44 25.84 0.92
CA GLU A 316 -21.20 26.78 1.75
C GLU A 316 -21.09 26.44 3.24
N ILE A 317 -21.17 25.15 3.60
CA ILE A 317 -20.97 24.67 4.98
C ILE A 317 -19.54 24.96 5.46
N LEU A 318 -18.53 24.75 4.62
CA LEU A 318 -17.14 25.05 4.94
C LEU A 318 -16.92 26.54 5.18
N ASN A 319 -17.52 27.40 4.35
CA ASN A 319 -17.48 28.85 4.54
C ASN A 319 -18.14 29.28 5.86
N ALA A 320 -19.34 28.77 6.17
CA ALA A 320 -20.02 29.08 7.44
C ALA A 320 -19.23 28.60 8.67
N ARG A 321 -18.57 27.44 8.59
CA ARG A 321 -17.66 26.96 9.65
C ARG A 321 -16.44 27.85 9.79
N LEU A 322 -15.90 28.37 8.69
CA LEU A 322 -14.77 29.27 8.70
C LEU A 322 -15.16 30.59 9.38
N ASP A 323 -16.35 31.13 9.10
CA ASP A 323 -16.88 32.35 9.74
C ASP A 323 -16.94 32.19 11.27
N ILE A 324 -17.48 31.06 11.77
CA ILE A 324 -17.52 30.72 13.21
C ILE A 324 -16.12 30.64 13.83
N ILE A 325 -15.13 30.12 13.10
CA ILE A 325 -13.74 30.03 13.57
C ILE A 325 -13.09 31.41 13.65
N THR A 326 -13.35 32.28 12.67
CA THR A 326 -12.88 33.68 12.69
C THR A 326 -13.50 34.49 13.82
N ASP A 327 -14.81 34.34 14.08
CA ASP A 327 -15.51 35.06 15.15
C ASP A 327 -15.02 34.60 16.54
N ARG A 328 -14.83 33.29 16.73
CA ARG A 328 -14.23 32.75 17.97
C ARG A 328 -12.78 33.19 18.20
N HIS A 329 -12.00 33.35 17.13
CA HIS A 329 -10.65 33.90 17.24
C HIS A 329 -10.66 35.39 17.60
N LEU A 330 -11.60 36.17 17.05
CA LEU A 330 -11.78 37.59 17.38
C LEU A 330 -12.25 37.79 18.83
N GLU A 331 -13.17 36.97 19.33
CA GLU A 331 -13.62 37.00 20.73
C GLU A 331 -12.49 36.63 21.70
N ALA A 332 -11.63 35.67 21.35
CA ALA A 332 -10.47 35.28 22.16
C ALA A 332 -9.38 36.37 22.25
N ILE A 333 -9.27 37.23 21.23
CA ILE A 333 -8.30 38.35 21.20
C ILE A 333 -8.82 39.55 22.02
N VAL A 334 -10.13 39.78 22.05
CA VAL A 334 -10.73 40.94 22.75
C VAL A 334 -10.88 40.72 24.27
N GLN A 335 -10.85 39.47 24.75
CA GLN A 335 -11.11 39.14 26.17
C GLN A 335 -9.87 39.01 27.07
N THR A 336 -8.67 39.42 26.66
CA THR A 336 -7.49 39.42 27.55
C THR A 336 -7.06 40.84 27.94
N PRO A 337 -7.52 41.37 29.09
CA PRO A 337 -6.82 42.43 29.80
C PRO A 337 -5.59 41.85 30.51
N ASN A 338 -4.50 42.63 30.48
CA ASN A 338 -3.25 42.44 31.21
C ASN A 338 -3.40 41.72 32.57
N SER A 339 -2.82 40.53 32.72
CA SER A 339 -2.12 40.13 33.95
C SER A 339 -1.33 38.84 33.73
N GLU A 340 -0.07 38.88 34.13
CA GLU A 340 0.89 37.78 34.16
C GLU A 340 0.39 36.60 35.02
N LYS A 341 0.25 35.42 34.42
CA LYS A 341 0.60 34.13 35.05
C LYS A 341 0.59 33.00 34.00
N PRO A 342 1.54 32.05 34.04
CA PRO A 342 1.48 30.88 33.17
C PRO A 342 0.35 29.96 33.67
N LEU A 343 -0.66 29.74 32.83
CA LEU A 343 -1.67 28.70 33.01
C LEU A 343 -1.18 27.40 32.39
N ASP A 344 -1.34 26.31 33.13
CA ASP A 344 -0.91 24.96 32.77
C ASP A 344 -1.46 24.51 31.40
N PRO A 345 -0.69 23.73 30.62
CA PRO A 345 -1.13 23.26 29.32
C PRO A 345 -2.31 22.28 29.46
N VAL A 346 -3.47 22.68 28.94
CA VAL A 346 -4.62 21.80 28.73
C VAL A 346 -4.24 20.74 27.68
N PRO A 347 -4.49 19.43 27.91
CA PRO A 347 -4.09 18.39 26.98
C PRO A 347 -4.84 18.50 25.64
N TYR A 348 -4.10 18.68 24.56
CA TYR A 348 -4.60 18.49 23.20
C TYR A 348 -4.89 17.00 22.99
N ILE A 349 -6.17 16.66 22.74
CA ILE A 349 -6.59 15.32 22.33
C ILE A 349 -6.63 15.31 20.79
N PRO A 350 -5.68 14.64 20.10
CA PRO A 350 -5.77 14.47 18.66
C PRO A 350 -6.92 13.51 18.34
N LYS A 351 -7.84 13.91 17.46
CA LYS A 351 -8.81 12.98 16.87
C LYS A 351 -8.08 12.09 15.85
N PRO A 352 -8.33 10.78 15.81
CA PRO A 352 -7.64 9.85 14.92
C PRO A 352 -8.02 10.09 13.44
N ILE A 353 -7.02 9.93 12.56
CA ILE A 353 -7.09 10.09 11.10
C ILE A 353 -7.50 8.78 10.38
N PHE A 354 -7.72 7.69 11.11
CA PHE A 354 -8.24 6.44 10.55
C PHE A 354 -9.67 6.19 11.03
N ASP A 355 -10.61 6.16 10.10
CA ASP A 355 -11.95 5.60 10.29
C ASP A 355 -11.77 4.08 10.46
N ILE A 356 -11.52 3.65 11.69
CA ILE A 356 -11.59 2.23 12.07
C ILE A 356 -13.07 1.87 11.98
N ARG A 357 -13.51 1.34 10.84
CA ARG A 357 -14.81 0.68 10.79
C ARG A 357 -14.74 -0.58 11.64
N TYR A 358 -15.45 -0.52 12.75
CA TYR A 358 -15.88 -1.69 13.51
C TYR A 358 -16.94 -2.39 12.67
N ASP A 359 -16.53 -3.11 11.62
CA ASP A 359 -17.48 -3.92 10.86
C ASP A 359 -17.92 -5.08 11.76
N ASP A 360 -19.21 -5.14 12.05
CA ASP A 360 -19.79 -6.21 12.85
C ASP A 360 -19.49 -7.58 12.20
N THR A 361 -18.93 -8.50 12.99
CA THR A 361 -18.66 -9.88 12.58
C THR A 361 -19.89 -10.47 11.88
N PRO A 362 -19.80 -10.96 10.63
CA PRO A 362 -20.92 -11.57 9.94
C PRO A 362 -21.60 -12.62 10.82
N LYS A 363 -22.95 -12.62 10.93
CA LYS A 363 -23.69 -13.55 11.80
C LYS A 363 -23.31 -15.04 11.64
N HIS A 364 -22.89 -15.46 10.45
CA HIS A 364 -22.42 -16.84 10.19
C HIS A 364 -20.96 -17.09 10.60
N CYS A 365 -20.15 -16.02 10.71
CA CYS A 365 -18.80 -16.03 11.27
C CYS A 365 -18.79 -15.66 12.77
N ALA A 366 -19.95 -15.34 13.35
CA ALA A 366 -20.09 -15.15 14.79
C ALA A 366 -19.83 -16.50 15.46
N ALA A 367 -18.56 -16.74 15.80
CA ALA A 367 -18.16 -17.94 16.50
C ALA A 367 -18.84 -17.95 17.87
N THR A 368 -19.40 -19.09 18.26
CA THR A 368 -19.90 -19.32 19.63
C THR A 368 -18.78 -19.21 20.67
N LYS A 369 -17.53 -19.20 20.23
CA LYS A 369 -16.32 -19.09 21.03
C LYS A 369 -15.37 -18.06 20.39
N LEU A 370 -14.86 -17.13 21.22
CA LEU A 370 -13.83 -16.17 20.80
C LEU A 370 -12.55 -16.89 20.31
N PRO A 371 -11.92 -16.40 19.23
CA PRO A 371 -10.72 -17.00 18.68
C PRO A 371 -9.54 -16.86 19.64
N SER A 372 -8.64 -17.84 19.64
CA SER A 372 -7.46 -17.85 20.51
C SER A 372 -6.18 -17.35 19.85
N ASN A 373 -6.21 -17.10 18.55
CA ASN A 373 -5.12 -16.57 17.73
C ASN A 373 -5.67 -16.00 16.41
N CYS A 374 -4.80 -15.35 15.65
CA CYS A 374 -5.18 -14.75 14.37
C CYS A 374 -5.51 -15.77 13.28
N ALA A 375 -4.98 -17.00 13.33
CA ALA A 375 -5.38 -18.05 12.41
C ALA A 375 -6.86 -18.43 12.57
N GLU A 376 -7.35 -18.53 13.81
CA GLU A 376 -8.76 -18.76 14.14
C GLU A 376 -9.61 -17.51 13.84
N ALA A 377 -9.14 -16.32 14.22
CA ALA A 377 -9.88 -15.07 14.06
C ALA A 377 -10.16 -14.74 12.58
N THR A 378 -9.17 -14.98 11.73
CA THR A 378 -9.26 -14.71 10.29
C THR A 378 -9.71 -15.94 9.50
N HIS A 379 -9.98 -17.08 10.14
CA HIS A 379 -10.36 -18.31 9.45
C HIS A 379 -11.62 -18.15 8.61
N CYS A 380 -12.64 -17.50 9.18
CA CYS A 380 -13.93 -17.27 8.53
C CYS A 380 -13.92 -15.96 7.72
N ILE A 381 -13.49 -14.85 8.33
CA ILE A 381 -13.58 -13.51 7.71
C ILE A 381 -12.52 -13.32 6.62
N ARG A 382 -11.37 -14.00 6.72
CA ARG A 382 -10.25 -13.95 5.76
C ARG A 382 -9.72 -12.53 5.50
N SER A 383 -9.87 -11.62 6.46
CA SER A 383 -9.41 -10.24 6.39
C SER A 383 -8.38 -9.95 7.49
N SER A 384 -7.48 -9.01 7.21
CA SER A 384 -6.72 -8.36 8.28
C SER A 384 -7.62 -7.39 9.05
N GLY A 385 -7.34 -7.15 10.33
CA GLY A 385 -8.16 -6.25 11.14
C GLY A 385 -7.90 -6.40 12.63
N ILE A 386 -8.67 -5.65 13.43
CA ILE A 386 -8.62 -5.73 14.89
C ILE A 386 -9.59 -6.80 15.35
N TYR A 387 -9.08 -7.80 16.08
CA TYR A 387 -9.88 -8.90 16.60
C TYR A 387 -9.75 -9.00 18.11
N ASN A 388 -10.83 -9.47 18.73
CA ASN A 388 -10.85 -9.87 20.12
C ASN A 388 -10.29 -11.30 20.24
N ILE A 389 -9.17 -11.44 20.95
CA ILE A 389 -8.48 -12.70 21.16
C ILE A 389 -8.63 -13.13 22.62
N THR A 390 -8.88 -14.42 22.85
CA THR A 390 -8.97 -15.01 24.20
C THR A 390 -8.15 -16.29 24.29
N VAL A 391 -7.12 -16.29 25.15
CA VAL A 391 -6.31 -17.49 25.43
C VAL A 391 -6.89 -18.23 26.64
N LYS A 392 -8.04 -18.91 26.44
CA LYS A 392 -8.80 -19.57 27.53
C LYS A 392 -8.01 -20.55 28.41
N ARG A 393 -6.90 -21.09 27.90
CA ARG A 393 -6.01 -21.98 28.68
C ARG A 393 -5.18 -21.24 29.74
N TYR A 394 -5.08 -19.92 29.64
CA TYR A 394 -4.40 -19.05 30.58
C TYR A 394 -5.42 -18.37 31.50
N ASN A 395 -6.36 -17.62 30.94
CA ASN A 395 -7.49 -17.01 31.65
C ASN A 395 -8.64 -16.65 30.68
N ASP A 396 -9.76 -16.15 31.21
CA ASP A 396 -10.92 -15.70 30.42
C ASP A 396 -10.82 -14.23 29.94
N GLN A 397 -9.69 -13.56 30.14
CA GLN A 397 -9.52 -12.18 29.68
C GLN A 397 -9.40 -12.11 28.17
N THR A 398 -10.07 -11.12 27.60
CA THR A 398 -10.09 -10.86 26.16
C THR A 398 -9.33 -9.57 25.88
N PHE A 399 -8.51 -9.57 24.84
CA PHE A 399 -7.74 -8.40 24.43
C PHE A 399 -7.85 -8.19 22.91
N GLN A 400 -7.64 -6.95 22.49
CA GLN A 400 -7.61 -6.60 21.08
C GLN A 400 -6.20 -6.76 20.50
N ALA A 401 -6.11 -7.35 19.33
CA ALA A 401 -4.86 -7.41 18.57
C ALA A 401 -5.14 -7.22 17.08
N PHE A 402 -4.15 -6.67 16.36
CA PHE A 402 -4.22 -6.62 14.91
C PHE A 402 -3.80 -7.98 14.36
N CYS A 403 -4.73 -8.62 13.63
CA CYS A 403 -4.46 -9.81 12.87
C CYS A 403 -4.19 -9.46 11.42
N ASP A 404 -3.10 -9.96 10.88
CA ASP A 404 -2.71 -9.80 9.49
C ASP A 404 -2.87 -11.14 8.76
N LYS A 405 -3.89 -11.21 7.90
CA LYS A 405 -4.20 -12.40 7.12
C LYS A 405 -3.38 -12.50 5.84
N HIS A 406 -2.78 -11.41 5.36
CA HIS A 406 -2.35 -11.35 3.96
C HIS A 406 -0.83 -11.28 3.80
N ASN A 407 -0.11 -10.65 4.72
CA ASN A 407 1.34 -10.53 4.58
C ASN A 407 2.06 -11.77 5.13
N PHE A 408 3.21 -12.10 4.55
CA PHE A 408 4.12 -13.14 5.07
C PHE A 408 3.46 -14.51 5.27
N GLU A 409 2.62 -14.94 4.32
CA GLU A 409 1.82 -16.18 4.38
C GLU A 409 0.63 -16.14 5.37
N GLY A 410 0.39 -14.99 6.01
CA GLY A 410 -0.81 -14.70 6.79
C GLY A 410 -0.87 -15.31 8.19
N ASP A 411 -1.98 -15.01 8.88
CA ASP A 411 -2.32 -15.46 10.24
C ASP A 411 -1.45 -14.87 11.36
N TRP A 412 -0.82 -13.73 11.09
CA TRP A 412 0.06 -13.04 12.01
C TRP A 412 -0.71 -12.19 13.03
N LEU A 413 -0.28 -12.23 14.28
CA LEU A 413 -0.72 -11.36 15.37
C LEU A 413 0.37 -10.34 15.64
N TYR A 414 0.06 -9.05 15.51
CA TYR A 414 1.04 -7.99 15.76
C TYR A 414 1.21 -7.76 17.27
N ILE A 415 2.47 -7.73 17.72
CA ILE A 415 2.81 -7.53 19.14
C ILE A 415 3.37 -6.13 19.41
N LEU A 416 4.00 -5.53 18.39
CA LEU A 416 4.57 -4.18 18.41
C LEU A 416 4.44 -3.59 17.01
N LYS A 417 3.96 -2.36 16.90
CA LYS A 417 3.93 -1.61 15.64
C LYS A 417 4.42 -0.19 15.86
N ARG A 418 5.46 0.20 15.11
CA ARG A 418 6.02 1.55 15.02
C ARG A 418 5.97 1.99 13.56
N VAL A 419 5.37 3.14 13.27
CA VAL A 419 5.11 3.62 11.90
C VAL A 419 5.17 5.15 11.75
N ASP A 420 4.90 5.94 12.79
CA ASP A 420 4.73 7.40 12.66
C ASP A 420 5.16 8.23 13.88
N GLY A 421 5.42 7.58 15.02
CA GLY A 421 5.77 8.21 16.29
C GLY A 421 4.57 8.80 17.05
N SER A 422 3.35 8.38 16.73
CA SER A 422 2.12 8.83 17.42
C SER A 422 2.03 8.34 18.87
N GLU A 423 2.71 7.26 19.22
CA GLU A 423 2.75 6.73 20.58
C GLU A 423 4.12 6.88 21.25
N TYR A 424 4.07 7.15 22.55
CA TYR A 424 5.25 7.24 23.40
C TYR A 424 5.55 5.87 24.02
N PHE A 425 6.76 5.35 23.82
CA PHE A 425 7.15 4.00 24.28
C PHE A 425 8.05 4.00 25.53
N ASN A 426 8.58 5.15 25.97
CA ASN A 426 9.34 5.20 27.22
C ASN A 426 8.38 5.25 28.42
N ARG A 427 7.76 4.10 28.70
CA ARG A 427 6.65 3.91 29.65
C ARG A 427 7.04 3.03 30.84
N PRO A 428 6.32 3.14 31.98
CA PRO A 428 6.63 2.37 33.18
C PRO A 428 6.32 0.87 33.00
N TRP A 429 6.82 0.05 33.92
CA TRP A 429 6.64 -1.41 33.93
C TRP A 429 5.17 -1.82 33.78
N SER A 430 4.29 -1.18 34.55
CA SER A 430 2.86 -1.49 34.56
C SER A 430 2.20 -1.36 33.19
N ASP A 431 2.64 -0.41 32.37
CA ASP A 431 2.10 -0.18 31.03
C ASP A 431 2.60 -1.26 30.07
N TYR A 432 3.88 -1.64 30.17
CA TYR A 432 4.44 -2.73 29.37
C TYR A 432 3.83 -4.10 29.71
N VAL A 433 3.46 -4.31 30.98
CA VAL A 433 2.74 -5.51 31.41
C VAL A 433 1.34 -5.57 30.79
N LYS A 434 0.58 -4.48 30.88
CA LYS A 434 -0.81 -4.40 30.41
C LYS A 434 -0.95 -4.28 28.89
N GLY A 435 -0.01 -3.62 28.23
CA GLY A 435 -0.15 -3.14 26.86
C GLY A 435 -0.61 -1.68 26.80
N PHE A 436 -0.27 -0.99 25.71
CA PHE A 436 -0.62 0.42 25.51
C PHE A 436 -0.62 0.79 24.02
N GLY A 437 -1.20 1.95 23.72
CA GLY A 437 -1.29 2.52 22.37
C GLY A 437 -2.58 2.16 21.64
N ASN A 438 -2.59 2.39 20.34
CA ASN A 438 -3.75 2.15 19.48
C ASN A 438 -3.48 0.95 18.56
N VAL A 439 -4.28 -0.10 18.70
CA VAL A 439 -4.14 -1.34 17.89
C VAL A 439 -4.24 -1.08 16.38
N GLY A 440 -4.93 -0.02 15.94
CA GLY A 440 -4.95 0.44 14.55
C GLY A 440 -3.73 1.29 14.15
N GLY A 441 -3.07 1.93 15.11
CA GLY A 441 -1.91 2.81 14.94
C GLY A 441 -0.60 2.17 15.43
N GLU A 442 0.15 2.90 16.26
CA GLU A 442 1.27 2.34 17.03
C GLU A 442 0.77 1.73 18.33
N TYR A 443 1.33 0.59 18.73
CA TYR A 443 1.00 -0.02 20.03
C TYR A 443 2.01 -1.07 20.48
N TRP A 444 1.91 -1.43 21.76
CA TRP A 444 2.53 -2.58 22.39
C TRP A 444 1.42 -3.48 22.97
N LEU A 445 1.45 -4.78 22.63
CA LEU A 445 0.38 -5.71 23.01
C LEU A 445 0.25 -5.95 24.51
N GLY A 446 1.36 -5.90 25.25
CA GLY A 446 1.42 -6.25 26.68
C GLY A 446 2.13 -7.57 26.94
N LEU A 447 2.97 -7.61 27.98
CA LEU A 447 3.77 -8.78 28.33
C LEU A 447 2.93 -9.96 28.84
N GLU A 448 1.82 -9.69 29.53
CA GLU A 448 0.90 -10.76 29.96
C GLU A 448 0.24 -11.47 28.78
N HIS A 449 -0.24 -10.71 27.79
CA HIS A 449 -0.80 -11.28 26.56
C HIS A 449 0.26 -12.06 25.78
N LEU A 450 1.49 -11.53 25.72
CA LEU A 450 2.60 -12.19 25.04
C LEU A 450 2.97 -13.52 25.70
N HIS A 451 3.08 -13.54 27.03
CA HIS A 451 3.30 -14.77 27.80
C HIS A 451 2.19 -15.80 27.55
N ALA A 452 0.93 -15.38 27.60
CA ALA A 452 -0.22 -16.24 27.34
C ALA A 452 -0.16 -16.87 25.94
N LEU A 453 0.10 -16.06 24.90
CA LEU A 453 0.18 -16.50 23.51
C LEU A 453 1.34 -17.50 23.30
N THR A 454 2.52 -17.22 23.84
CA THR A 454 3.71 -18.07 23.57
C THR A 454 3.75 -19.38 24.37
N ASN A 455 3.02 -19.48 25.49
CA ASN A 455 3.08 -20.67 26.37
C ASN A 455 1.79 -21.51 26.33
N TYR A 456 0.64 -20.88 26.12
CA TYR A 456 -0.66 -21.55 26.18
C TYR A 456 -1.36 -21.64 24.83
N ASN A 457 -0.84 -20.96 23.81
CA ASN A 457 -1.32 -21.05 22.44
C ASN A 457 -0.36 -21.84 21.52
N GLY A 458 0.46 -22.75 22.04
CA GLY A 458 1.37 -23.59 21.24
C GLY A 458 2.59 -22.83 20.68
N PRO A 459 3.55 -23.52 20.02
CA PRO A 459 4.80 -22.92 19.56
C PRO A 459 4.55 -21.76 18.58
N GLN A 460 5.16 -20.61 18.86
CA GLN A 460 5.04 -19.40 18.05
C GLN A 460 6.33 -19.13 17.29
N GLU A 461 6.22 -18.81 16.01
CA GLU A 461 7.30 -18.14 15.28
C GLU A 461 7.14 -16.62 15.38
N LEU A 462 8.25 -15.90 15.29
CA LEU A 462 8.32 -14.44 15.31
C LEU A 462 8.89 -13.96 13.97
N ASN A 463 8.21 -12.98 13.37
CA ASN A 463 8.70 -12.20 12.25
C ASN A 463 8.84 -10.73 12.66
N VAL A 464 9.99 -10.15 12.40
CA VAL A 464 10.27 -8.72 12.59
C VAL A 464 10.47 -8.09 11.23
N TYR A 465 9.53 -7.27 10.81
CA TYR A 465 9.59 -6.51 9.56
C TYR A 465 10.08 -5.08 9.84
N MET A 466 10.98 -4.57 9.01
CA MET A 466 11.55 -3.23 9.16
C MET A 466 11.68 -2.50 7.82
N GLU A 467 11.44 -1.19 7.84
CA GLU A 467 11.66 -0.27 6.72
C GLU A 467 12.41 0.97 7.22
N ASN A 468 13.39 1.45 6.44
CA ASN A 468 14.08 2.72 6.70
C ASN A 468 13.45 3.89 5.91
N PHE A 469 13.97 5.11 6.07
CA PHE A 469 13.38 6.30 5.42
C PHE A 469 13.77 6.40 3.94
N GLU A 470 14.78 5.64 3.51
CA GLU A 470 15.15 5.45 2.12
C GLU A 470 14.33 4.34 1.42
N GLY A 471 13.36 3.73 2.11
CA GLY A 471 12.45 2.71 1.55
C GLY A 471 13.04 1.30 1.45
N ARG A 472 14.23 1.05 2.02
CA ARG A 472 14.80 -0.30 2.10
C ARG A 472 14.04 -1.11 3.13
N GLN A 473 13.61 -2.30 2.72
CA GLN A 473 12.85 -3.23 3.55
C GLN A 473 13.67 -4.48 3.87
N VAL A 474 13.63 -4.92 5.11
CA VAL A 474 14.30 -6.14 5.58
C VAL A 474 13.44 -6.88 6.60
N PHE A 475 13.78 -8.14 6.87
CA PHE A 475 13.12 -8.90 7.93
C PHE A 475 14.10 -9.77 8.71
N ALA A 476 13.72 -10.11 9.94
CA ALA A 476 14.34 -11.12 10.80
C ALA A 476 13.26 -12.09 11.29
N ARG A 477 13.42 -13.38 11.01
CA ARG A 477 12.50 -14.45 11.44
C ARG A 477 13.19 -15.41 12.40
N TYR A 478 12.38 -15.93 13.32
CA TYR A 478 12.77 -16.77 14.44
C TYR A 478 11.73 -17.87 14.60
N ASP A 479 12.13 -19.14 14.50
CA ASP A 479 11.14 -20.23 14.44
C ASP A 479 10.50 -20.53 15.81
N ASN A 480 11.08 -20.12 16.94
CA ASN A 480 10.53 -20.44 18.26
C ASN A 480 10.67 -19.28 19.27
N PHE A 481 9.65 -18.44 19.38
CA PHE A 481 9.59 -17.29 20.26
C PHE A 481 8.79 -17.56 21.55
N VAL A 482 9.45 -17.45 22.71
CA VAL A 482 8.84 -17.75 24.03
C VAL A 482 9.21 -16.70 25.07
N VAL A 483 8.20 -16.22 25.81
CA VAL A 483 8.35 -15.23 26.89
C VAL A 483 7.91 -15.83 28.24
N GLY A 484 8.71 -15.61 29.29
CA GLY A 484 8.42 -16.07 30.66
C GLY A 484 7.25 -15.34 31.31
N ASN A 485 6.85 -15.78 32.50
CA ASN A 485 5.77 -15.15 33.26
C ASN A 485 6.28 -13.96 34.11
N ALA A 486 5.38 -13.34 34.89
CA ALA A 486 5.72 -12.26 35.80
C ALA A 486 6.79 -12.63 36.85
N SER A 487 6.77 -13.86 37.40
CA SER A 487 7.80 -14.31 38.38
C SER A 487 9.21 -14.44 37.78
N GLU A 488 9.29 -14.59 36.46
CA GLU A 488 10.54 -14.62 35.70
C GLU A 488 10.92 -13.23 35.13
N ASN A 489 10.16 -12.17 35.46
CA ASN A 489 10.25 -10.83 34.87
C ASN A 489 10.16 -10.86 33.34
N TYR A 490 9.23 -11.68 32.82
CA TYR A 490 8.97 -11.89 31.39
C TYR A 490 10.22 -12.16 30.55
N ARG A 491 11.15 -12.96 31.07
CA ARG A 491 12.39 -13.35 30.40
C ARG A 491 12.16 -13.81 28.96
N LEU A 492 13.00 -13.38 28.01
CA LEU A 492 13.02 -13.92 26.64
C LEU A 492 13.64 -15.33 26.66
N LYS A 493 12.80 -16.37 26.68
CA LYS A 493 13.23 -17.76 26.92
C LYS A 493 13.73 -18.47 25.66
N SER A 494 13.17 -18.15 24.49
CA SER A 494 13.54 -18.77 23.23
C SER A 494 13.36 -17.82 22.05
N LEU A 495 14.25 -17.94 21.06
CA LEU A 495 14.10 -17.41 19.69
C LEU A 495 14.22 -18.52 18.61
N GLY A 496 14.64 -19.74 18.95
CA GLY A 496 14.83 -20.79 17.96
C GLY A 496 15.90 -20.46 16.92
N ARG A 497 15.74 -20.95 15.69
CA ARG A 497 16.65 -20.67 14.57
C ARG A 497 16.27 -19.36 13.88
N TYR A 498 17.28 -18.57 13.56
CA TYR A 498 17.17 -17.32 12.82
C TYR A 498 17.28 -17.53 11.31
N TRP A 499 16.49 -16.78 10.53
CA TRP A 499 16.73 -16.49 9.11
C TRP A 499 16.19 -15.11 8.73
N GLY A 500 16.79 -14.47 7.73
CA GLY A 500 16.32 -13.18 7.24
C GLY A 500 17.43 -12.28 6.70
N THR A 501 17.03 -11.13 6.17
CA THR A 501 17.91 -10.16 5.50
C THR A 501 18.36 -9.01 6.40
N ALA A 502 17.78 -8.87 7.60
CA ALA A 502 18.10 -7.77 8.51
C ALA A 502 19.38 -7.98 9.34
N GLY A 503 19.89 -9.22 9.39
CA GLY A 503 20.90 -9.64 10.36
C GLY A 503 20.30 -9.84 11.77
N ASP A 504 20.91 -10.73 12.56
CA ASP A 504 20.37 -11.11 13.87
C ASP A 504 20.84 -10.18 14.99
N SER A 505 20.10 -9.07 15.20
CA SER A 505 20.38 -8.14 16.30
C SER A 505 19.65 -8.49 17.61
N MET A 506 18.77 -9.50 17.64
CA MET A 506 18.01 -9.87 18.83
C MET A 506 18.65 -11.02 19.63
N PHE A 507 19.47 -11.86 18.99
CA PHE A 507 20.10 -13.01 19.63
C PHE A 507 20.88 -12.68 20.91
N ASN A 508 21.54 -11.51 20.96
CA ASN A 508 22.33 -11.11 22.13
C ASN A 508 21.47 -10.93 23.40
N GLN A 509 20.17 -10.72 23.23
CA GLN A 509 19.21 -10.45 24.29
C GLN A 509 18.46 -11.72 24.73
N LEU A 510 18.71 -12.87 24.09
CA LEU A 510 18.17 -14.15 24.50
C LEU A 510 18.56 -14.46 25.95
N GLY A 511 17.58 -14.88 26.76
CA GLY A 511 17.74 -15.17 28.18
C GLY A 511 17.68 -13.94 29.09
N CYS A 512 17.57 -12.72 28.56
CA CYS A 512 17.48 -11.50 29.37
C CYS A 512 16.06 -11.27 29.89
N GLN A 513 15.96 -10.60 31.04
CA GLN A 513 14.68 -10.18 31.62
C GLN A 513 14.21 -8.89 30.96
N PHE A 514 12.90 -8.61 31.01
CA PHE A 514 12.38 -7.34 30.51
C PHE A 514 12.73 -6.24 31.50
N SER A 515 13.09 -5.04 31.01
CA SER A 515 13.37 -3.88 31.85
C SER A 515 12.65 -2.64 31.32
N THR A 516 12.22 -1.77 32.22
CA THR A 516 11.67 -0.43 31.96
C THR A 516 12.42 0.61 32.79
N TYR A 517 12.21 1.90 32.51
CA TYR A 517 12.98 2.95 33.21
C TYR A 517 12.77 2.96 34.73
N ASP A 518 11.65 2.41 35.21
CA ASP A 518 11.23 2.32 36.61
C ASP A 518 11.40 0.90 37.21
N PHE A 519 11.80 -0.09 36.39
CA PHE A 519 11.97 -1.47 36.85
C PHE A 519 13.16 -2.12 36.11
N ASP A 520 14.33 -2.07 36.76
CA ASP A 520 15.61 -2.48 36.21
C ASP A 520 15.88 -3.98 36.48
N ASN A 521 15.81 -4.80 35.43
CA ASN A 521 16.21 -6.21 35.45
C ASN A 521 17.31 -6.53 34.44
N ASP A 522 18.02 -5.51 33.96
CA ASP A 522 19.11 -5.75 33.01
C ASP A 522 20.39 -6.20 33.73
N GLN A 523 21.43 -6.53 32.95
CA GLN A 523 22.69 -7.06 33.48
C GLN A 523 23.76 -5.99 33.62
N SER A 524 23.44 -4.72 33.31
CA SER A 524 24.40 -3.64 33.41
C SER A 524 24.66 -3.31 34.89
N LYS A 525 25.93 -3.07 35.23
CA LYS A 525 26.33 -2.66 36.58
C LYS A 525 26.37 -1.15 36.76
N GLU A 526 26.33 -0.42 35.65
CA GLU A 526 26.65 1.01 35.62
C GLU A 526 25.44 1.88 35.26
N THR A 527 24.43 1.33 34.59
CA THR A 527 23.27 2.10 34.12
C THR A 527 22.03 1.25 34.03
N ASN A 528 20.86 1.82 34.35
CA ASN A 528 19.59 1.26 33.91
C ASN A 528 19.49 1.45 32.38
N CYS A 529 19.55 0.36 31.62
CA CYS A 529 19.56 0.40 30.17
C CYS A 529 18.24 0.91 29.60
N ALA A 530 17.10 0.58 30.19
CA ALA A 530 15.81 1.08 29.72
C ALA A 530 15.70 2.60 29.88
N ALA A 531 16.16 3.15 31.02
CA ALA A 531 16.22 4.59 31.25
C ALA A 531 17.18 5.31 30.29
N ALA A 532 18.31 4.68 29.96
CA ALA A 532 19.30 5.22 29.02
C ALA A 532 18.85 5.14 27.56
N ARG A 533 18.16 4.05 27.18
CA ARG A 533 17.76 3.72 25.79
C ARG A 533 16.33 4.15 25.44
N LYS A 534 15.59 4.73 26.39
CA LYS A 534 14.29 5.38 26.20
C LYS A 534 13.20 4.44 25.67
N GLY A 535 13.14 3.23 26.21
CA GLY A 535 12.12 2.23 25.89
C GLY A 535 12.19 1.05 26.84
N GLY A 536 11.14 0.24 26.90
CA GLY A 536 11.14 -1.04 27.58
C GLY A 536 11.44 -2.19 26.62
N PHE A 537 12.40 -3.05 26.96
CA PHE A 537 12.79 -4.20 26.15
C PHE A 537 13.62 -5.21 26.97
N TRP A 538 13.98 -6.35 26.37
CA TRP A 538 14.87 -7.34 26.99
C TRP A 538 16.33 -6.86 26.95
N PHE A 539 16.71 -5.94 27.83
CA PHE A 539 18.06 -5.39 27.87
C PHE A 539 19.05 -6.35 28.56
N LYS A 540 20.28 -6.35 28.06
CA LYS A 540 21.45 -7.02 28.62
C LYS A 540 22.42 -6.01 29.21
N ASP A 541 23.33 -5.47 28.39
CA ASP A 541 24.28 -4.40 28.75
C ASP A 541 24.76 -3.65 27.48
N CYS A 542 23.96 -2.84 26.80
CA CYS A 542 22.50 -2.73 26.94
C CYS A 542 21.75 -3.55 25.89
N ALA A 543 21.92 -3.30 24.59
CA ALA A 543 21.25 -4.09 23.55
C ALA A 543 21.90 -3.90 22.18
N LYS A 544 21.56 -4.81 21.26
CA LYS A 544 21.82 -4.68 19.81
C LYS A 544 20.56 -4.33 19.01
N ALA A 545 19.37 -4.50 19.58
CA ALA A 545 18.12 -3.98 19.04
C ALA A 545 17.30 -3.29 20.13
N ASN A 546 16.68 -2.16 19.79
CA ASN A 546 15.73 -1.48 20.67
C ASN A 546 14.56 -0.95 19.83
N PRO A 547 13.57 -1.80 19.49
CA PRO A 547 12.46 -1.39 18.63
C PRO A 547 11.46 -0.46 19.35
N THR A 548 11.55 -0.35 20.67
CA THR A 548 10.70 0.48 21.53
C THR A 548 11.37 1.80 21.93
N GLY A 549 12.55 2.12 21.38
CA GLY A 549 13.19 3.42 21.57
C GLY A 549 12.42 4.59 20.95
N LEU A 550 12.98 5.78 21.05
CA LEU A 550 12.41 7.01 20.52
C LEU A 550 12.24 6.92 18.99
N TYR A 551 11.14 7.48 18.50
CA TYR A 551 10.90 7.57 17.06
C TYR A 551 11.60 8.81 16.48
N LEU A 552 12.88 8.67 16.12
CA LEU A 552 13.76 9.80 15.75
C LEU A 552 13.86 10.06 14.24
N ARG A 553 12.99 9.44 13.45
CA ARG A 553 12.83 9.69 12.00
C ARG A 553 14.14 9.65 11.20
N GLY A 554 14.90 8.56 11.33
CA GLY A 554 16.15 8.34 10.60
C GLY A 554 17.39 8.60 11.46
N LYS A 555 18.39 9.27 10.90
CA LYS A 555 19.69 9.48 11.57
C LYS A 555 19.58 10.41 12.77
N TYR A 556 20.26 10.07 13.86
CA TYR A 556 20.32 10.87 15.09
C TYR A 556 21.74 10.86 15.69
N THR A 557 22.03 11.85 16.53
CA THR A 557 23.40 12.09 17.06
C THR A 557 23.67 11.32 18.35
N LYS A 558 22.71 11.30 19.28
CA LYS A 558 22.85 10.59 20.56
C LYS A 558 22.57 9.12 20.37
N LEU A 559 23.64 8.33 20.28
CA LEU A 559 23.57 6.89 19.98
C LEU A 559 22.57 6.16 20.87
N TYR A 560 21.91 5.16 20.28
CA TYR A 560 21.08 4.16 20.93
C TYR A 560 19.73 4.58 21.55
N GLU A 561 19.34 5.85 21.46
CA GLU A 561 18.04 6.29 21.98
C GLU A 561 16.88 6.00 21.02
N GLY A 562 17.16 5.76 19.74
CA GLY A 562 16.13 5.58 18.72
C GLY A 562 15.53 4.17 18.66
N ALA A 563 14.50 4.01 17.83
CA ALA A 563 13.97 2.70 17.45
C ALA A 563 14.91 2.02 16.43
N TYR A 564 15.95 1.30 16.90
CA TYR A 564 17.04 0.83 16.05
C TYR A 564 17.21 -0.69 16.01
N TRP A 565 17.87 -1.15 14.93
CA TRP A 565 18.31 -2.53 14.72
C TRP A 565 19.77 -2.49 14.25
N ARG A 566 20.74 -2.91 15.07
CA ARG A 566 22.17 -2.61 14.82
C ARG A 566 22.67 -3.09 13.45
N THR A 567 22.27 -4.27 13.00
CA THR A 567 22.68 -4.81 11.69
C THR A 567 21.96 -4.15 10.50
N PHE A 568 20.97 -3.29 10.75
CA PHE A 568 20.20 -2.59 9.74
C PHE A 568 20.10 -1.09 10.08
N GLY A 569 20.99 -0.27 9.52
CA GLY A 569 21.03 1.18 9.77
C GLY A 569 21.93 1.60 10.94
N GLY A 570 22.31 0.67 11.83
CA GLY A 570 23.24 0.95 12.91
C GLY A 570 22.57 1.50 14.17
N GLU A 571 23.40 2.04 15.07
CA GLU A 571 23.03 2.47 16.42
C GLU A 571 22.64 3.95 16.49
N ASN A 572 22.72 4.64 15.36
CA ASN A 572 22.43 6.05 15.18
C ASN A 572 21.31 6.27 14.15
N TYR A 573 20.48 5.25 13.92
CA TYR A 573 19.42 5.29 12.93
C TYR A 573 18.12 4.70 13.50
N SER A 574 17.06 5.51 13.50
CA SER A 574 15.72 5.13 13.91
C SER A 574 14.95 4.71 12.67
N GLN A 575 14.44 3.48 12.67
CA GLN A 575 13.67 2.95 11.54
C GLN A 575 12.38 3.73 11.33
N LYS A 576 11.91 3.74 10.08
CA LYS A 576 10.62 4.33 9.71
C LYS A 576 9.47 3.42 10.16
N THR A 577 9.62 2.12 9.91
CA THR A 577 8.64 1.10 10.31
C THR A 577 9.36 -0.02 11.04
N ILE A 578 8.82 -0.46 12.18
CA ILE A 578 9.20 -1.71 12.86
C ILE A 578 7.94 -2.41 13.31
N ILE A 579 7.74 -3.64 12.85
CA ILE A 579 6.58 -4.46 13.22
C ILE A 579 7.08 -5.82 13.71
N PHE A 580 6.74 -6.16 14.94
CA PHE A 580 6.91 -7.52 15.46
C PHE A 580 5.56 -8.22 15.35
N MET A 581 5.58 -9.43 14.82
CA MET A 581 4.38 -10.23 14.65
C MET A 581 4.67 -11.71 14.93
N ILE A 582 3.73 -12.39 15.58
CA ILE A 582 3.85 -13.81 15.91
C ILE A 582 2.72 -14.62 15.28
N ARG A 583 2.98 -15.89 14.98
CA ARG A 583 1.92 -16.85 14.64
C ARG A 583 2.33 -18.25 15.06
N ARG A 584 1.37 -19.16 15.12
CA ARG A 584 1.64 -20.58 15.36
C ARG A 584 2.51 -21.15 14.25
N GLN A 585 3.51 -21.94 14.62
CA GLN A 585 4.20 -22.78 13.65
C GLN A 585 3.21 -23.76 13.01
N THR A 586 3.11 -23.75 11.68
CA THR A 586 2.48 -24.83 10.92
C THR A 586 3.54 -25.88 10.64
N SER A 587 3.30 -27.12 11.07
CA SER A 587 4.24 -28.21 10.82
C SER A 587 4.28 -28.52 9.33
N VAL A 588 5.21 -27.91 8.59
CA VAL A 588 5.56 -28.41 7.25
C VAL A 588 6.25 -29.75 7.48
N LYS A 589 5.49 -30.83 7.31
CA LYS A 589 6.08 -32.15 7.06
C LYS A 589 6.84 -32.00 5.74
N TYR A 590 8.16 -31.89 5.83
CA TYR A 590 9.03 -32.15 4.68
C TYR A 590 8.77 -33.61 4.26
N LEU A 591 8.09 -33.78 3.14
CA LEU A 591 8.02 -35.03 2.38
C LEU A 591 8.74 -34.82 1.06
#